data_AF-X1T6N9-F1
#
_entry.id   AF-X1T6N9-F1
#
_cell.length_a   1.000
_cell.length_b   1.000
_cell.length_c   1.000
_cell.angle_alpha   90.00
_cell.angle_beta   90.00
_cell.angle_gamma   90.00
#
_symmetry.space_group_name_H-M   'P 1'
#
loop_
_entity.id
_entity.type
_entity.pdbx_description
1 polymer ?
#
loop_
_entity_poly.entity_id
_entity_poly.type
_entity_poly.pdbx_seq_one_letter_code
_entity_poly.pdbx_strand_id
1 'polypeptide(L)'
;YIQDNTLFMLTRYKKDSLWRSLDGGTRWERVYSSALANVDSIKLFELSPQYGNGSQVVFLAGTSNGDPAIWRSVDNGQNFVCWITHDSTTDDTFSIDVWAVVDDDTLFVGSYDDDDRNGLVYYTTDSGRTYSTGTKVGRYSLNTILLSPDYEQDRTILVGNTKGWVYWSNDNGVSFKPLPPGAVLPHFTRSVTIDFDPEFSSNKTVYAVTHTADIYKGIYKGIYRFVIGESTEWVFILATTAPPLVGPEQTSRSSLTR
;
A
#
# COMPACT_ATOMS: atom_id res chain seq x y z
N TYR A 1 1.88 12.62 -15.33
CA TYR A 1 0.56 13.26 -15.21
C TYR A 1 0.42 14.64 -15.87
N ILE A 2 1.35 15.10 -16.74
CA ILE A 2 1.29 16.49 -17.28
C ILE A 2 0.46 16.63 -18.58
N GLN A 3 -0.12 15.57 -19.16
CA GLN A 3 -0.56 15.65 -20.56
C GLN A 3 -2.06 15.58 -20.89
N ASP A 4 -2.99 15.23 -20.00
CA ASP A 4 -4.40 15.13 -20.39
C ASP A 4 -5.42 15.81 -19.45
N ASN A 5 -4.98 16.50 -18.38
CA ASN A 5 -5.86 17.12 -17.38
C ASN A 5 -6.91 16.16 -16.78
N THR A 6 -6.72 14.84 -16.91
CA THR A 6 -7.65 13.86 -16.40
C THR A 6 -7.47 13.71 -14.90
N LEU A 7 -8.56 13.82 -14.15
CA LEU A 7 -8.60 13.57 -12.71
C LEU A 7 -9.65 12.53 -12.39
N PHE A 8 -9.37 11.71 -11.38
CA PHE A 8 -10.33 10.78 -10.80
C PHE A 8 -10.51 11.06 -9.32
N MET A 9 -11.71 10.82 -8.82
CA MET A 9 -12.04 10.96 -7.41
C MET A 9 -13.01 9.86 -6.98
N LEU A 10 -12.64 9.11 -5.94
CA LEU A 10 -13.55 8.17 -5.28
C LEU A 10 -14.18 8.84 -4.06
N THR A 11 -15.51 8.96 -4.05
CA THR A 11 -16.26 9.49 -2.90
C THR A 11 -17.01 8.38 -2.19
N ARG A 12 -16.92 8.30 -0.86
CA ARG A 12 -17.62 7.32 -0.01
C ARG A 12 -18.61 8.04 0.92
N TYR A 13 -19.86 8.17 0.50
CA TYR A 13 -20.91 8.75 1.36
C TYR A 13 -22.08 7.76 1.50
N LYS A 14 -23.18 7.98 0.76
CA LYS A 14 -24.29 7.01 0.73
C LYS A 14 -24.05 5.85 -0.22
N LYS A 15 -23.36 6.14 -1.32
CA LYS A 15 -22.95 5.20 -2.37
C LYS A 15 -21.57 5.60 -2.81
N ASP A 16 -20.68 4.62 -2.90
CA ASP A 16 -19.36 4.83 -3.46
C ASP A 16 -19.52 5.25 -4.91
N SER A 17 -18.77 6.27 -5.32
CA SER A 17 -18.86 6.82 -6.66
C SER A 17 -17.48 7.19 -7.15
N LEU A 18 -17.10 6.64 -8.29
CA LEU A 18 -15.94 7.07 -9.05
C LEU A 18 -16.37 8.20 -9.98
N TRP A 19 -15.71 9.34 -9.84
CA TRP A 19 -15.89 10.50 -10.68
C TRP A 19 -14.66 10.72 -11.55
N ARG A 20 -14.89 11.22 -12.75
CA ARG A 20 -13.85 11.62 -13.70
C ARG A 20 -14.03 13.07 -14.10
N SER A 21 -12.92 13.78 -14.27
CA SER A 21 -12.85 15.07 -14.94
C SER A 21 -11.85 14.97 -16.07
N LEU A 22 -12.15 15.60 -17.21
CA LEU A 22 -11.25 15.70 -18.38
C LEU A 22 -10.72 17.14 -18.57
N ASP A 23 -11.01 18.03 -17.63
CA ASP A 23 -10.76 19.48 -17.73
C ASP A 23 -10.18 20.06 -16.44
N GLY A 24 -9.33 19.27 -15.77
CA GLY A 24 -8.57 19.71 -14.60
C GLY A 24 -9.45 19.95 -13.37
N GLY A 25 -10.59 19.27 -13.29
CA GLY A 25 -11.52 19.35 -12.17
C GLY A 25 -12.59 20.44 -12.31
N THR A 26 -12.72 21.07 -13.49
CA THR A 26 -13.75 22.09 -13.73
C THR A 26 -15.13 21.46 -13.85
N ARG A 27 -15.23 20.29 -14.49
CA ARG A 27 -16.44 19.48 -14.62
C ARG A 27 -16.14 18.05 -14.22
N TRP A 28 -17.13 17.44 -13.58
CA TRP A 28 -17.06 16.08 -13.11
C TRP A 28 -18.26 15.30 -13.62
N GLU A 29 -18.00 14.09 -14.09
CA GLU A 29 -19.02 13.11 -14.41
C GLU A 29 -18.82 11.87 -13.54
N ARG A 30 -19.92 11.23 -13.14
CA ARG A 30 -19.84 9.96 -12.42
C ARG A 30 -19.69 8.85 -13.44
N VAL A 31 -18.59 8.12 -13.37
CA VAL A 31 -18.26 7.04 -14.31
C VAL A 31 -18.54 5.65 -13.73
N TYR A 32 -18.56 5.51 -12.40
CA TYR A 32 -18.96 4.26 -11.74
C TYR A 32 -19.58 4.49 -10.37
N SER A 33 -20.40 3.56 -9.88
CA SER A 33 -21.05 3.70 -8.57
C SER A 33 -21.57 2.40 -7.96
N SER A 34 -21.55 2.30 -6.63
CA SER A 34 -22.27 1.25 -5.87
C SER A 34 -23.79 1.45 -5.81
N ALA A 35 -24.32 2.42 -6.57
CA ALA A 35 -25.75 2.50 -6.88
C ALA A 35 -26.16 1.54 -8.01
N LEU A 36 -25.21 1.04 -8.80
CA LEU A 36 -25.46 0.03 -9.83
C LEU A 36 -25.87 -1.29 -9.19
N ALA A 37 -26.64 -2.09 -9.93
CA ALA A 37 -26.95 -3.44 -9.50
C ALA A 37 -25.65 -4.24 -9.32
N ASN A 38 -25.63 -5.08 -8.28
CA ASN A 38 -24.53 -6.00 -7.98
C ASN A 38 -23.22 -5.33 -7.54
N VAL A 39 -23.18 -4.00 -7.30
CA VAL A 39 -22.00 -3.33 -6.75
C VAL A 39 -22.31 -2.89 -5.32
N ASP A 40 -21.83 -3.65 -4.34
CA ASP A 40 -22.14 -3.40 -2.94
C ASP A 40 -21.23 -2.30 -2.37
N SER A 41 -19.93 -2.37 -2.68
CA SER A 41 -18.95 -1.37 -2.24
C SER A 41 -17.78 -1.21 -3.21
N ILE A 42 -17.15 -0.03 -3.18
CA ILE A 42 -15.89 0.27 -3.88
C ILE A 42 -14.89 0.76 -2.82
N LYS A 43 -13.94 -0.10 -2.49
CA LYS A 43 -12.95 0.10 -1.43
C LYS A 43 -11.66 0.70 -1.96
N LEU A 44 -11.14 0.21 -3.08
CA LEU A 44 -9.87 0.65 -3.66
C LEU A 44 -10.08 1.19 -5.08
N PHE A 45 -9.22 2.13 -5.45
CA PHE A 45 -9.16 2.75 -6.78
C PHE A 45 -7.70 3.05 -7.10
N GLU A 46 -7.26 2.67 -8.29
CA GLU A 46 -5.91 2.95 -8.79
C GLU A 46 -5.91 3.00 -10.32
N LEU A 47 -5.03 3.82 -10.86
CA LEU A 47 -4.77 3.91 -12.29
C LEU A 47 -3.56 3.06 -12.62
N SER A 48 -3.53 2.43 -13.79
CA SER A 48 -2.30 1.80 -14.27
C SER A 48 -1.15 2.82 -14.26
N PRO A 49 0.07 2.43 -13.86
CA PRO A 49 1.25 3.29 -14.02
C PRO A 49 1.48 3.75 -15.47
N GLN A 50 0.91 3.05 -16.45
CA GLN A 50 0.97 3.37 -17.88
C GLN A 50 -0.15 4.34 -18.33
N TYR A 51 -1.07 4.70 -17.44
CA TYR A 51 -2.19 5.59 -17.73
C TYR A 51 -1.72 6.92 -18.33
N GLY A 52 -2.32 7.32 -19.44
CA GLY A 52 -1.96 8.53 -20.20
C GLY A 52 -0.87 8.32 -21.26
N ASN A 53 -0.11 7.21 -21.23
CA ASN A 53 0.85 6.83 -22.27
C ASN A 53 0.22 5.88 -23.30
N GLY A 54 -0.99 6.21 -23.77
CA GLY A 54 -1.81 5.35 -24.64
C GLY A 54 -2.69 4.35 -23.89
N SER A 55 -2.43 4.11 -22.59
CA SER A 55 -3.32 3.37 -21.71
C SER A 55 -4.36 4.29 -21.06
N GLN A 56 -5.56 3.75 -20.85
CA GLN A 56 -6.63 4.36 -20.08
C GLN A 56 -7.18 3.40 -19.03
N VAL A 57 -6.31 2.52 -18.51
CA VAL A 57 -6.71 1.47 -17.58
C VAL A 57 -7.00 2.01 -16.19
N VAL A 58 -8.18 1.67 -15.68
CA VAL A 58 -8.64 2.01 -14.33
C VAL A 58 -9.02 0.73 -13.59
N PHE A 59 -8.48 0.55 -12.39
CA PHE A 59 -8.81 -0.56 -11.50
C PHE A 59 -9.66 -0.07 -10.33
N LEU A 60 -10.63 -0.89 -9.95
CA LEU A 60 -11.41 -0.78 -8.71
C LEU A 60 -11.41 -2.11 -7.98
N ALA A 61 -11.50 -2.09 -6.66
CA ALA A 61 -11.76 -3.30 -5.87
C ALA A 61 -12.76 -3.03 -4.74
N GLY A 62 -13.46 -4.07 -4.30
CA GLY A 62 -14.59 -3.94 -3.39
C GLY A 62 -15.43 -5.22 -3.32
N THR A 63 -16.74 -5.08 -3.23
CA THR A 63 -17.67 -6.22 -3.07
C THR A 63 -18.77 -6.18 -4.12
N SER A 64 -19.03 -7.32 -4.75
CA SER A 64 -20.06 -7.54 -5.76
C SER A 64 -20.94 -8.72 -5.37
N ASN A 65 -22.24 -8.49 -5.11
CA ASN A 65 -23.19 -9.53 -4.70
C ASN A 65 -22.75 -10.34 -3.47
N GLY A 66 -22.09 -9.70 -2.52
CA GLY A 66 -21.53 -10.32 -1.31
C GLY A 66 -20.09 -10.82 -1.46
N ASP A 67 -19.58 -10.99 -2.68
CA ASP A 67 -18.26 -11.55 -2.93
C ASP A 67 -17.20 -10.47 -3.21
N PRO A 68 -15.95 -10.63 -2.75
CA PRO A 68 -14.87 -9.72 -3.10
C PRO A 68 -14.59 -9.72 -4.62
N ALA A 69 -14.41 -8.53 -5.18
CA ALA A 69 -14.29 -8.36 -6.62
C ALA A 69 -13.27 -7.29 -6.99
N ILE A 70 -12.71 -7.46 -8.18
CA ILE A 70 -11.96 -6.44 -8.91
C ILE A 70 -12.72 -6.06 -10.18
N TRP A 71 -12.73 -4.77 -10.49
CA TRP A 71 -13.23 -4.26 -11.76
C TRP A 71 -12.11 -3.58 -12.53
N ARG A 72 -12.12 -3.75 -13.84
CA ARG A 72 -11.22 -3.06 -14.77
C ARG A 72 -11.98 -2.36 -15.87
N SER A 73 -11.58 -1.11 -16.12
CA SER A 73 -11.93 -0.38 -17.33
C SER A 73 -10.68 -0.20 -18.19
N VAL A 74 -10.86 -0.22 -19.51
CA VAL A 74 -9.83 0.09 -20.52
C VAL A 74 -10.15 1.37 -21.31
N ASP A 75 -11.24 2.03 -20.95
CA ASP A 75 -11.85 3.15 -21.69
C ASP A 75 -12.09 4.34 -20.77
N ASN A 76 -11.10 4.63 -19.93
CA ASN A 76 -11.06 5.79 -19.03
C ASN A 76 -12.20 5.75 -18.00
N GLY A 77 -12.61 4.57 -17.55
CA GLY A 77 -13.67 4.37 -16.57
C GLY A 77 -15.09 4.35 -17.14
N GLN A 78 -15.30 4.36 -18.47
CA GLN A 78 -16.66 4.38 -19.02
C GLN A 78 -17.38 3.04 -18.90
N ASN A 79 -16.66 1.94 -19.08
CA ASN A 79 -17.16 0.59 -18.91
C ASN A 79 -16.22 -0.21 -18.03
N PHE A 80 -16.79 -1.04 -17.16
CA PHE A 80 -16.03 -1.91 -16.27
C PHE A 80 -16.42 -3.37 -16.47
N VAL A 81 -15.41 -4.22 -16.57
CA VAL A 81 -15.57 -5.68 -16.45
C VAL A 81 -15.25 -6.09 -15.02
N CYS A 82 -16.06 -6.98 -14.44
CA CYS A 82 -15.94 -7.45 -13.07
C CYS A 82 -15.47 -8.90 -13.04
N TRP A 83 -14.56 -9.22 -12.11
CA TRP A 83 -14.20 -10.60 -11.77
C TRP A 83 -14.24 -10.78 -10.25
N ILE A 84 -14.80 -11.90 -9.82
CA ILE A 84 -14.76 -12.33 -8.41
C ILE A 84 -13.37 -12.92 -8.15
N THR A 85 -12.80 -12.61 -7.00
CA THR A 85 -11.51 -13.18 -6.57
C THR A 85 -11.67 -14.65 -6.20
N HIS A 86 -10.76 -15.51 -6.65
CA HIS A 86 -10.71 -16.91 -6.22
C HIS A 86 -9.25 -17.35 -6.06
N ASP A 87 -8.95 -18.03 -4.95
CA ASP A 87 -7.67 -18.72 -4.81
C ASP A 87 -7.64 -19.90 -5.80
N SER A 88 -6.64 -19.94 -6.67
CA SER A 88 -6.55 -20.98 -7.72
C SER A 88 -6.42 -22.42 -7.19
N THR A 89 -6.13 -22.60 -5.91
CA THR A 89 -5.95 -23.90 -5.27
C THR A 89 -7.18 -24.34 -4.49
N THR A 90 -7.78 -23.45 -3.70
CA THR A 90 -8.94 -23.79 -2.85
C THR A 90 -10.28 -23.44 -3.47
N ASP A 91 -10.29 -22.58 -4.49
CA ASP A 91 -11.48 -21.97 -5.11
C ASP A 91 -12.26 -21.01 -4.18
N ASP A 92 -11.74 -20.76 -2.97
CA ASP A 92 -12.34 -19.82 -2.03
C ASP A 92 -12.13 -18.37 -2.47
N THR A 93 -13.13 -17.53 -2.19
CA THR A 93 -13.01 -16.09 -2.40
C THR A 93 -12.15 -15.44 -1.32
N PHE A 94 -11.43 -14.36 -1.64
CA PHE A 94 -10.57 -13.66 -0.68
C PHE A 94 -10.69 -12.13 -0.81
N SER A 95 -10.54 -11.38 0.29
CA SER A 95 -10.63 -9.92 0.26
C SER A 95 -9.45 -9.28 -0.48
N ILE A 96 -9.71 -8.14 -1.12
CA ILE A 96 -8.66 -7.21 -1.57
C ILE A 96 -8.51 -6.12 -0.49
N ASP A 97 -7.49 -6.25 0.34
CA ASP A 97 -7.22 -5.30 1.43
C ASP A 97 -6.23 -4.23 1.04
N VAL A 98 -5.21 -4.62 0.27
CA VAL A 98 -4.19 -3.76 -0.31
C VAL A 98 -3.79 -4.31 -1.66
N TRP A 99 -3.16 -3.50 -2.49
CA TRP A 99 -2.66 -3.95 -3.78
C TRP A 99 -1.44 -3.14 -4.21
N ALA A 100 -0.80 -3.59 -5.29
CA ALA A 100 0.10 -2.77 -6.09
C ALA A 100 -0.13 -3.09 -7.57
N VAL A 101 -0.37 -2.06 -8.38
CA VAL A 101 -0.56 -2.19 -9.82
C VAL A 101 0.79 -2.08 -10.51
N VAL A 102 1.18 -3.12 -11.24
CA VAL A 102 2.47 -3.17 -11.97
C VAL A 102 2.31 -2.50 -13.34
N ASP A 103 1.28 -2.89 -14.08
CA ASP A 103 0.97 -2.41 -15.42
C ASP A 103 -0.55 -2.53 -15.72
N ASP A 104 -0.92 -2.49 -17.00
CA ASP A 104 -2.32 -2.56 -17.46
C ASP A 104 -3.04 -3.88 -17.14
N ASP A 105 -2.32 -4.97 -16.83
CA ASP A 105 -2.87 -6.30 -16.60
C ASP A 105 -2.27 -7.02 -15.37
N THR A 106 -1.15 -6.54 -14.84
CA THR A 106 -0.39 -7.21 -13.77
C THR A 106 -0.58 -6.50 -12.42
N LEU A 107 -0.95 -7.26 -11.38
CA LEU A 107 -1.17 -6.74 -10.03
C LEU A 107 -0.72 -7.72 -8.95
N PHE A 108 -0.34 -7.18 -7.80
CA PHE A 108 -0.33 -7.91 -6.54
C PHE A 108 -1.53 -7.49 -5.69
N VAL A 109 -2.15 -8.45 -5.03
CA VAL A 109 -3.26 -8.24 -4.12
C VAL A 109 -2.92 -8.85 -2.76
N GLY A 110 -3.04 -8.05 -1.71
CA GLY A 110 -2.92 -8.49 -0.34
C GLY A 110 -4.28 -8.79 0.27
N SER A 111 -4.38 -9.94 0.92
CA SER A 111 -5.54 -10.40 1.68
C SER A 111 -5.12 -10.83 3.08
N TYR A 112 -6.09 -11.18 3.91
CA TYR A 112 -5.89 -11.82 5.20
C TYR A 112 -6.79 -13.03 5.33
N ASP A 113 -6.16 -14.19 5.54
CA ASP A 113 -6.86 -15.41 5.88
C ASP A 113 -7.11 -15.44 7.39
N ASP A 114 -8.37 -15.34 7.78
CA ASP A 114 -8.83 -15.34 9.17
C ASP A 114 -8.64 -16.70 9.87
N ASP A 115 -8.70 -17.80 9.12
CA ASP A 115 -8.63 -19.16 9.66
C ASP A 115 -7.19 -19.46 10.12
N ASP A 116 -6.20 -19.30 9.23
CA ASP A 116 -4.80 -19.50 9.59
C ASP A 116 -4.10 -18.25 10.15
N ARG A 117 -4.79 -17.11 10.18
CA ARG A 117 -4.31 -15.80 10.65
C ARG A 117 -3.08 -15.30 9.92
N ASN A 118 -3.07 -15.47 8.61
CA ASN A 118 -1.94 -15.15 7.75
C ASN A 118 -2.26 -13.99 6.81
N GLY A 119 -1.31 -13.07 6.67
CA GLY A 119 -1.31 -12.18 5.51
C GLY A 119 -0.98 -13.01 4.27
N LEU A 120 -1.73 -12.81 3.19
CA LEU A 120 -1.52 -13.50 1.92
C LEU A 120 -1.28 -12.45 0.82
N VAL A 121 -0.37 -12.76 -0.10
CA VAL A 121 -0.18 -12.00 -1.34
C VAL A 121 -0.48 -12.91 -2.52
N TYR A 122 -1.39 -12.45 -3.38
CA TYR A 122 -1.78 -13.04 -4.64
C TYR A 122 -1.17 -12.23 -5.79
N TYR A 123 -0.87 -12.91 -6.89
CA TYR A 123 -0.34 -12.31 -8.11
C TYR A 123 -1.25 -12.64 -9.29
N THR A 124 -1.50 -11.67 -10.16
CA THR A 124 -2.27 -11.83 -11.40
C THR A 124 -1.56 -11.14 -12.56
N THR A 125 -1.69 -11.70 -13.76
CA THR A 125 -1.19 -11.14 -15.03
C THR A 125 -2.30 -11.01 -16.07
N ASP A 126 -3.56 -11.10 -15.64
CA ASP A 126 -4.74 -11.04 -16.50
C ASP A 126 -5.84 -10.18 -15.87
N SER A 127 -5.42 -9.11 -15.19
CA SER A 127 -6.28 -8.12 -14.55
C SER A 127 -7.16 -8.66 -13.43
N GLY A 128 -6.73 -9.75 -12.77
CA GLY A 128 -7.47 -10.38 -11.68
C GLY A 128 -8.59 -11.31 -12.15
N ARG A 129 -8.55 -11.76 -13.41
CA ARG A 129 -9.40 -12.84 -13.90
C ARG A 129 -8.98 -14.19 -13.30
N THR A 130 -7.67 -14.39 -13.13
CA THR A 130 -7.09 -15.51 -12.40
C THR A 130 -5.97 -15.02 -11.49
N TYR A 131 -5.74 -15.74 -10.39
CA TYR A 131 -4.72 -15.43 -9.41
C TYR A 131 -3.81 -16.64 -9.18
N SER A 132 -2.57 -16.39 -8.77
CA SER A 132 -1.68 -17.41 -8.20
C SER A 132 -2.28 -18.03 -6.93
N THR A 133 -1.69 -19.11 -6.43
CA THR A 133 -1.90 -19.51 -5.02
C THR A 133 -1.48 -18.37 -4.09
N GLY A 134 -2.20 -18.17 -3.00
CA GLY A 134 -1.86 -17.16 -1.98
C GLY A 134 -0.50 -17.45 -1.32
N THR A 135 0.45 -16.52 -1.47
CA THR A 135 1.76 -16.61 -0.82
C THR A 135 1.69 -16.03 0.58
N LYS A 136 2.08 -16.81 1.58
CA LYS A 136 2.08 -16.38 2.99
C LYS A 136 3.13 -15.30 3.28
N VAL A 137 2.66 -14.17 3.80
CA VAL A 137 3.47 -13.02 4.23
C VAL A 137 3.30 -12.79 5.72
N GLY A 138 3.81 -13.75 6.49
CA GLY A 138 3.78 -13.71 7.95
C GLY A 138 2.37 -13.84 8.55
N ARG A 139 2.27 -13.44 9.82
CA ARG A 139 1.01 -13.40 10.58
C ARG A 139 0.51 -11.96 10.55
N TYR A 140 -0.80 -11.75 10.66
CA TYR A 140 -1.48 -10.44 10.65
C TYR A 140 -1.78 -9.85 9.27
N SER A 141 -2.87 -9.08 9.23
CA SER A 141 -3.37 -8.40 8.04
C SER A 141 -2.37 -7.39 7.50
N LEU A 142 -2.25 -7.38 6.18
CA LEU A 142 -1.37 -6.49 5.43
C LEU A 142 -1.99 -5.10 5.35
N ASN A 143 -1.15 -4.06 5.35
CA ASN A 143 -1.61 -2.67 5.24
C ASN A 143 -0.90 -1.89 4.13
N THR A 144 0.06 -2.49 3.44
CA THR A 144 0.72 -1.90 2.26
C THR A 144 1.44 -2.98 1.46
N ILE A 145 1.46 -2.82 0.13
CA ILE A 145 2.34 -3.52 -0.81
C ILE A 145 2.97 -2.43 -1.68
N LEU A 146 4.28 -2.47 -1.86
CA LEU A 146 5.01 -1.52 -2.70
C LEU A 146 5.94 -2.27 -3.64
N LEU A 147 6.06 -1.73 -4.85
CA LEU A 147 7.01 -2.18 -5.86
C LEU A 147 8.24 -1.26 -5.82
N SER A 148 9.43 -1.82 -6.01
CA SER A 148 10.64 -1.00 -6.15
C SER A 148 10.55 -0.09 -7.38
N PRO A 149 11.29 1.04 -7.42
CA PRO A 149 11.30 1.93 -8.58
C PRO A 149 11.64 1.24 -9.92
N ASP A 150 12.54 0.25 -9.87
CA ASP A 150 12.98 -0.57 -11.01
C ASP A 150 12.41 -2.01 -10.93
N TYR A 151 11.17 -2.14 -10.46
CA TYR A 151 10.52 -3.43 -10.23
C TYR A 151 10.52 -4.35 -11.45
N GLU A 152 10.34 -3.79 -12.66
CA GLU A 152 10.39 -4.59 -13.89
C GLU A 152 11.72 -5.30 -14.12
N GLN A 153 12.80 -4.78 -13.54
CA GLN A 153 14.14 -5.35 -13.64
C GLN A 153 14.50 -6.18 -12.42
N ASP A 154 14.22 -5.70 -11.21
CA ASP A 154 14.70 -6.32 -9.96
C ASP A 154 13.67 -7.17 -9.22
N ARG A 155 12.39 -7.10 -9.61
CA ARG A 155 11.27 -7.87 -9.06
C ARG A 155 11.17 -7.78 -7.53
N THR A 156 11.53 -6.62 -6.97
CA THR A 156 11.56 -6.38 -5.53
C THR A 156 10.25 -5.79 -5.04
N ILE A 157 9.70 -6.38 -3.97
CA ILE A 157 8.43 -6.00 -3.37
C ILE A 157 8.62 -5.80 -1.88
N LEU A 158 8.03 -4.75 -1.31
CA LEU A 158 7.89 -4.58 0.12
C LEU A 158 6.44 -4.79 0.56
N VAL A 159 6.27 -5.40 1.72
CA VAL A 159 4.96 -5.60 2.35
C VAL A 159 5.03 -5.19 3.81
N GLY A 160 4.10 -4.34 4.24
CA GLY A 160 3.92 -3.99 5.64
C GLY A 160 2.66 -4.64 6.22
N ASN A 161 2.65 -4.89 7.53
CA ASN A 161 1.44 -5.33 8.22
C ASN A 161 1.03 -4.42 9.38
N THR A 162 -0.17 -4.69 9.90
CA THR A 162 -0.79 -3.93 11.01
C THR A 162 -0.04 -4.01 12.34
N LYS A 163 0.97 -4.87 12.47
CA LYS A 163 1.74 -5.11 13.70
C LYS A 163 3.20 -4.70 13.60
N GLY A 164 3.57 -3.94 12.58
CA GLY A 164 4.90 -3.34 12.49
C GLY A 164 5.97 -4.27 11.93
N TRP A 165 5.56 -5.36 11.28
CA TRP A 165 6.46 -6.11 10.42
C TRP A 165 6.59 -5.42 9.06
N VAL A 166 7.81 -5.49 8.54
CA VAL A 166 8.13 -5.20 7.15
C VAL A 166 8.71 -6.48 6.58
N TYR A 167 8.18 -6.92 5.44
CA TYR A 167 8.64 -8.05 4.68
C TYR A 167 9.10 -7.58 3.31
N TRP A 168 9.95 -8.37 2.67
CA TRP A 168 10.38 -8.13 1.31
C TRP A 168 10.47 -9.43 0.50
N SER A 169 10.29 -9.31 -0.80
CA SER A 169 10.52 -10.34 -1.81
C SER A 169 11.48 -9.77 -2.86
N ASN A 170 12.34 -10.62 -3.42
CA ASN A 170 13.16 -10.34 -4.59
C ASN A 170 12.99 -11.42 -5.66
N ASP A 171 11.87 -12.14 -5.60
CA ASP A 171 11.52 -13.27 -6.45
C ASP A 171 10.10 -13.12 -7.00
N ASN A 172 9.69 -11.88 -7.28
CA ASN A 172 8.37 -11.56 -7.86
C ASN A 172 7.20 -12.04 -6.98
N GLY A 173 7.35 -11.97 -5.66
CA GLY A 173 6.33 -12.34 -4.70
C GLY A 173 6.15 -13.85 -4.50
N VAL A 174 7.05 -14.70 -5.02
CA VAL A 174 7.03 -16.15 -4.78
C VAL A 174 7.33 -16.47 -3.32
N SER A 175 8.19 -15.68 -2.65
CA SER A 175 8.42 -15.81 -1.23
C SER A 175 8.73 -14.46 -0.56
N PHE A 176 8.38 -14.35 0.71
CA PHE A 176 8.62 -13.14 1.50
C PHE A 176 9.44 -13.44 2.75
N LYS A 177 10.40 -12.57 3.05
CA LYS A 177 11.27 -12.64 4.23
C LYS A 177 11.09 -11.39 5.07
N PRO A 178 11.14 -11.46 6.42
CA PRO A 178 11.08 -10.26 7.24
C PRO A 178 12.34 -9.40 7.03
N LEU A 179 12.21 -8.10 7.32
CA LEU A 179 13.31 -7.15 7.44
C LEU A 179 13.44 -6.71 8.91
N PRO A 180 14.53 -7.08 9.61
CA PRO A 180 15.69 -7.84 9.13
C PRO A 180 15.42 -9.35 8.90
N PRO A 181 16.22 -10.01 8.04
CA PRO A 181 16.13 -11.46 7.85
C PRO A 181 16.29 -12.23 9.17
N GLY A 182 15.46 -13.26 9.37
CA GLY A 182 15.48 -14.08 10.60
C GLY A 182 14.83 -13.43 11.82
N ALA A 183 14.24 -12.23 11.69
CA ALA A 183 13.49 -11.62 12.78
C ALA A 183 12.35 -12.52 13.27
N VAL A 184 12.30 -12.73 14.59
CA VAL A 184 11.26 -13.52 15.28
C VAL A 184 10.18 -12.63 15.93
N LEU A 185 10.45 -11.33 16.05
CA LEU A 185 9.52 -10.30 16.53
C LEU A 185 9.59 -9.08 15.60
N PRO A 186 8.48 -8.32 15.45
CA PRO A 186 8.50 -7.12 14.64
C PRO A 186 9.42 -6.07 15.29
N HIS A 187 10.11 -5.31 14.45
CA HIS A 187 10.87 -4.15 14.93
C HIS A 187 9.93 -3.08 15.47
N PHE A 188 8.84 -2.76 14.76
CA PHE A 188 7.86 -1.76 15.18
C PHE A 188 6.71 -2.37 15.99
N THR A 189 6.01 -1.54 16.77
CA THR A 189 4.90 -2.02 17.65
C THR A 189 3.51 -1.90 17.01
N ARG A 190 3.41 -1.17 15.89
CA ARG A 190 2.19 -0.92 15.11
C ARG A 190 2.55 -0.79 13.64
N SER A 191 1.53 -0.72 12.78
CA SER A 191 1.70 -0.39 11.36
C SER A 191 2.62 0.81 11.16
N VAL A 192 3.50 0.69 10.19
CA VAL A 192 4.38 1.76 9.72
C VAL A 192 4.06 2.09 8.28
N THR A 193 4.32 3.32 7.88
CA THR A 193 4.41 3.68 6.46
C THR A 193 5.80 3.29 5.99
N ILE A 194 5.90 2.56 4.90
CA ILE A 194 7.19 2.18 4.31
C ILE A 194 7.31 2.80 2.92
N ASP A 195 8.54 2.97 2.45
CA ASP A 195 8.82 3.37 1.07
C ASP A 195 10.22 2.94 0.63
N PHE A 196 10.43 2.81 -0.67
CA PHE A 196 11.75 2.64 -1.24
C PHE A 196 12.47 3.98 -1.35
N ASP A 197 13.80 3.95 -1.23
CA ASP A 197 14.59 5.08 -1.72
C ASP A 197 14.45 5.18 -3.25
N PRO A 198 14.32 6.38 -3.85
CA PRO A 198 14.22 6.53 -5.31
C PRO A 198 15.40 5.92 -6.07
N GLU A 199 16.58 5.82 -5.45
CA GLU A 199 17.78 5.19 -6.00
C GLU A 199 17.98 3.76 -5.49
N PHE A 200 16.91 3.07 -5.06
CA PHE A 200 16.94 1.72 -4.48
C PHE A 200 17.72 0.71 -5.32
N SER A 201 17.69 0.81 -6.65
CA SER A 201 18.45 -0.10 -7.52
C SER A 201 19.95 -0.04 -7.26
N SER A 202 20.47 1.12 -6.84
CA SER A 202 21.88 1.33 -6.49
C SER A 202 22.16 1.15 -4.99
N ASN A 203 21.32 1.70 -4.11
CA ASN A 203 21.64 1.86 -2.69
C ASN A 203 20.91 0.87 -1.76
N LYS A 204 19.98 0.08 -2.31
CA LYS A 204 19.17 -0.93 -1.59
C LYS A 204 18.51 -0.42 -0.30
N THR A 205 18.25 0.88 -0.23
CA THR A 205 17.74 1.56 0.96
C THR A 205 16.22 1.60 0.95
N VAL A 206 15.63 1.27 2.10
CA VAL A 206 14.19 1.41 2.35
C VAL A 206 13.99 2.21 3.63
N TYR A 207 12.88 2.94 3.69
CA TYR A 207 12.51 3.73 4.85
C TYR A 207 11.23 3.22 5.48
N ALA A 208 11.11 3.42 6.79
CA ALA A 208 9.89 3.20 7.54
C ALA A 208 9.62 4.39 8.46
N VAL A 209 8.38 4.84 8.51
CA VAL A 209 7.92 5.92 9.37
C VAL A 209 6.96 5.35 10.40
N THR A 210 7.27 5.58 11.67
CA THR A 210 6.41 5.22 12.80
C THR A 210 5.95 6.46 13.57
N HIS A 211 4.67 6.45 13.96
CA HIS A 211 4.08 7.44 14.87
C HIS A 211 3.96 6.93 16.31
N THR A 212 4.43 5.70 16.57
CA THR A 212 4.50 5.13 17.92
C THR A 212 5.94 5.11 18.42
N ALA A 213 6.08 5.27 19.73
CA ALA A 213 7.34 5.07 20.44
C ALA A 213 7.17 3.92 21.44
N ASP A 214 8.25 3.20 21.66
CA ASP A 214 8.39 2.21 22.73
C ASP A 214 9.81 2.34 23.28
N ILE A 215 9.94 3.12 24.35
CA ILE A 215 11.22 3.45 24.96
C ILE A 215 11.97 2.23 25.49
N TYR A 216 11.24 1.16 25.86
CA TYR A 216 11.85 -0.08 26.35
C TYR A 216 12.47 -0.91 25.22
N LYS A 217 12.02 -0.68 23.98
CA LYS A 217 12.58 -1.29 22.77
C LYS A 217 13.50 -0.35 21.98
N GLY A 218 13.74 0.87 22.47
CA GLY A 218 14.52 1.87 21.74
C GLY A 218 13.82 2.40 20.49
N ILE A 219 12.48 2.34 20.44
CA ILE A 219 11.70 2.81 19.30
C ILE A 219 11.21 4.23 19.58
N TYR A 220 11.53 5.16 18.68
CA TYR A 220 11.16 6.57 18.71
C TYR A 220 10.22 6.89 17.56
N LYS A 221 9.38 7.92 17.73
CA LYS A 221 8.56 8.42 16.61
C LYS A 221 9.47 9.06 15.57
N GLY A 222 9.44 8.56 14.35
CA GLY A 222 10.37 9.04 13.34
C GLY A 222 10.49 8.18 12.11
N ILE A 223 11.51 8.51 11.33
CA ILE A 223 11.95 7.82 10.13
C ILE A 223 13.11 6.90 10.52
N TYR A 224 13.01 5.66 10.05
CA TYR A 224 14.01 4.62 10.15
C TYR A 224 14.49 4.26 8.76
N ARG A 225 15.76 3.87 8.66
CA ARG A 225 16.40 3.40 7.44
C ARG A 225 16.81 1.94 7.61
N PHE A 226 16.67 1.16 6.55
CA PHE A 226 17.23 -0.18 6.44
C PHE A 226 17.88 -0.36 5.06
N VAL A 227 19.08 -0.92 5.01
CA VAL A 227 19.77 -1.26 3.76
C VAL A 227 19.73 -2.76 3.56
N ILE A 228 19.00 -3.20 2.56
CA ILE A 228 18.84 -4.63 2.28
C ILE A 228 20.19 -5.22 1.86
N GLY A 229 20.62 -6.27 2.56
CA GLY A 229 21.90 -6.94 2.33
C GLY A 229 23.06 -6.41 3.20
N GLU A 230 22.91 -5.23 3.82
CA GLU A 230 23.96 -4.64 4.68
C GLU A 230 23.49 -4.46 6.14
N SER A 231 22.26 -3.98 6.34
CA SER A 231 21.72 -3.71 7.68
C SER A 231 21.29 -4.99 8.39
N THR A 232 21.59 -5.07 9.68
CA THR A 232 21.09 -6.13 10.58
C THR A 232 19.89 -5.66 11.42
N GLU A 233 19.64 -4.36 11.46
CA GLU A 233 18.54 -3.74 12.20
C GLU A 233 18.10 -2.42 11.54
N TRP A 234 16.90 -1.95 11.88
CA TRP A 234 16.41 -0.64 11.45
C TRP A 234 17.11 0.46 12.23
N VAL A 235 17.68 1.44 11.51
CA VAL A 235 18.43 2.55 12.10
C VAL A 235 17.55 3.79 12.14
N PHE A 236 17.34 4.37 13.32
CA PHE A 236 16.63 5.65 13.46
C PHE A 236 17.48 6.78 12.85
N ILE A 237 16.88 7.56 11.94
CA ILE A 237 17.61 8.64 11.24
C ILE A 237 17.03 10.04 11.53
N LEU A 238 15.73 10.15 11.82
CA LEU A 238 15.08 11.46 11.96
C LEU A 238 13.80 11.37 12.82
N ALA A 239 13.56 12.35 13.68
CA ALA A 239 12.29 12.47 14.42
C ALA A 239 11.17 13.07 13.55
N THR A 240 9.93 12.58 13.69
CA THR A 240 8.76 13.13 12.96
C THR A 240 8.10 14.32 13.66
N THR A 241 8.58 14.70 14.85
CA THR A 241 8.21 15.93 15.54
C THR A 241 9.38 16.91 15.49
N ALA A 242 9.14 18.16 15.11
CA ALA A 242 10.11 19.23 15.38
C ALA A 242 10.47 19.20 16.88
N PRO A 243 11.75 19.40 17.26
CA PRO A 243 12.08 19.54 18.67
C PRO A 243 11.21 20.66 19.26
N PRO A 244 10.73 20.53 20.52
CA PRO A 244 10.01 21.63 21.14
C PRO A 244 10.89 22.88 21.03
N LEU A 245 10.33 23.97 20.51
CA LEU A 245 10.98 25.26 20.58
C LEU A 245 11.27 25.52 22.06
N VAL A 246 12.51 25.33 22.47
CA VAL A 246 12.99 25.79 23.76
C VAL A 246 12.92 27.32 23.63
N GLY A 247 11.82 27.90 24.14
CA GLY A 247 11.72 29.34 24.29
C GLY A 247 12.91 29.82 25.12
N PRO A 248 13.47 31.01 24.83
CA PRO A 248 14.63 31.49 25.57
C PRO A 248 14.29 31.50 27.06
N GLU A 249 15.14 30.85 27.86
CA GLU A 249 15.14 30.95 29.31
C GLU A 249 14.99 32.42 29.69
N GLN A 250 13.86 32.77 30.31
CA GLN A 250 13.78 34.01 31.06
C GLN A 250 14.69 33.87 32.28
N THR A 251 15.95 34.24 32.08
CA THR A 251 16.83 34.66 33.16
C THR A 251 16.31 35.98 33.71
N SER A 252 15.42 35.92 34.71
CA SER A 252 15.17 37.07 35.59
C SER A 252 15.60 36.74 37.02
N ARG A 253 16.87 37.05 37.26
CA ARG A 253 17.44 37.73 38.43
C ARG A 253 16.77 37.51 39.79
N SER A 254 17.62 36.98 40.67
CA SER A 254 17.76 37.31 42.09
C SER A 254 17.24 38.70 42.51
N SER A 255 16.48 38.72 43.61
CA SER A 255 16.68 39.72 44.67
C SER A 255 16.34 39.10 46.02
N LEU A 256 17.36 39.07 46.87
CA LEU A 256 17.31 38.75 48.30
C LEU A 256 16.44 39.75 49.08
N THR A 257 15.87 39.22 50.16
CA THR A 257 15.43 39.84 51.42
C THR A 257 15.87 41.29 51.71
N ARG A 258 14.91 42.14 52.11
CA ARG A 258 14.66 42.46 53.54
C ARG A 258 13.27 43.07 53.71
#